data_AF-A0A4U2ZVL9-F1
#
_entry.id   AF-A0A4U2ZVL9-F1
#
_cell.length_a   1.000
_cell.length_b   1.000
_cell.length_c   1.000
_cell.angle_alpha   90.00
_cell.angle_beta   90.00
_cell.angle_gamma   90.00
#
_symmetry.space_group_name_H-M   'P 1'
#
loop_
_entity.id
_entity.type
_entity.pdbx_description
1 polymer ?
#
loop_
_entity_poly.entity_id
_entity_poly.type
_entity_poly.pdbx_seq_one_letter_code
_entity_poly.pdbx_strand_id
1 'polypeptide(L)' 'MLFLKPNKIGKGYGKAIINSLIKDFDITTVDVNKDNKNATKFYINNGFFIVSETETDASGR' A
#
# COMPACT_ATOMS: atom_id res chain seq x y z
N MET A 1 -5.68 6.04 1.12
CA MET A 1 -4.23 6.04 1.40
C MET A 1 -3.99 5.66 2.86
N LEU A 2 -3.00 4.81 3.15
CA LEU A 2 -2.68 4.30 4.49
C LEU A 2 -1.34 4.89 4.97
N PHE A 3 -1.33 5.50 6.15
CA PHE A 3 -0.13 6.04 6.78
C PHE A 3 -0.01 5.57 8.22
N LEU A 4 1.21 5.22 8.62
CA LEU A 4 1.56 4.90 10.00
C LEU A 4 2.58 5.91 10.50
N LYS A 5 2.48 6.27 11.78
CA LYS A 5 3.55 7.01 12.45
C LYS A 5 4.84 6.18 12.39
N PRO A 6 6.03 6.78 12.19
CA PRO A 6 7.29 6.04 12.07
C PRO A 6 7.53 5.05 13.21
N ASN A 7 7.19 5.43 14.45
CA ASN A 7 7.32 4.59 15.65
C ASN A 7 6.29 3.44 15.75
N LYS A 8 5.40 3.31 14.77
CA LYS A 8 4.41 2.23 14.64
C LYS A 8 4.74 1.27 13.49
N ILE A 9 5.72 1.60 12.63
CA ILE A 9 6.16 0.72 11.55
C ILE A 9 6.87 -0.51 12.15
N GLY A 10 6.72 -1.67 11.50
CA GLY A 10 7.33 -2.94 11.95
C GLY A 10 6.61 -3.63 13.12
N LYS A 11 5.53 -3.04 13.66
CA LYS A 11 4.76 -3.59 14.79
C LYS A 11 3.50 -4.37 14.40
N GLY A 12 3.34 -4.68 13.10
CA GLY A 12 2.19 -5.43 12.59
C GLY A 12 0.91 -4.62 12.32
N TYR A 13 0.82 -3.34 12.71
CA TYR A 13 -0.38 -2.53 12.53
C TYR A 13 -0.83 -2.43 11.06
N GLY A 14 0.10 -2.24 10.12
CA GLY A 14 -0.24 -2.15 8.70
C GLY A 14 -0.94 -3.42 8.19
N LYS A 15 -0.42 -4.59 8.57
CA LYS A 15 -1.00 -5.89 8.21
C LYS A 15 -2.39 -6.07 8.83
N ALA A 16 -2.55 -5.72 10.11
CA ALA A 16 -3.84 -5.79 10.78
C ALA A 16 -4.90 -4.91 10.10
N ILE A 17 -4.53 -3.68 9.73
CA ILE A 17 -5.42 -2.74 9.04
C ILE A 17 -5.80 -3.28 7.66
N ILE A 18 -4.83 -3.72 6.85
CA ILE A 18 -5.11 -4.25 5.50
C ILE A 18 -6.00 -5.49 5.55
N ASN A 19 -5.76 -6.40 6.50
CA ASN A 19 -6.58 -7.60 6.63
C ASN A 19 -8.05 -7.26 6.98
N SER A 20 -8.28 -6.27 7.84
CA SER A 20 -9.64 -5.80 8.14
C SER A 20 -10.27 -5.11 6.93
N LEU A 21 -9.51 -4.29 6.20
CA LEU A 21 -10.01 -3.64 4.98
C LEU A 21 -10.42 -4.64 3.88
N ILE A 22 -9.64 -5.70 3.68
CA ILE A 22 -10.00 -6.78 2.74
C ILE A 22 -11.23 -7.52 3.25
N LYS A 23 -11.23 -7.94 4.52
CA LYS A 23 -12.29 -8.78 5.08
C LYS A 23 -13.63 -8.06 5.19
N ASP A 24 -13.61 -6.83 5.67
CA ASP A 24 -14.82 -6.12 6.11
C ASP A 24 -15.33 -5.15 5.03
N PHE A 25 -14.48 -4.76 4.07
CA PHE A 25 -14.80 -3.77 3.03
C PHE A 25 -14.47 -4.23 1.59
N ASP A 26 -14.01 -5.46 1.41
CA ASP A 26 -13.70 -6.07 0.09
C ASP A 26 -12.77 -5.20 -0.77
N ILE A 27 -11.77 -4.56 -0.14
CA ILE A 27 -10.78 -3.79 -0.90
C ILE A 27 -9.90 -4.75 -1.69
N THR A 28 -9.89 -4.58 -3.02
CA THR A 28 -9.12 -5.39 -3.96
C THR A 28 -8.00 -4.61 -4.65
N THR A 29 -8.04 -3.28 -4.63
CA THR A 29 -7.07 -2.42 -5.32
C THR A 29 -6.57 -1.27 -4.43
N VAL A 30 -5.31 -0.88 -4.62
CA VAL A 30 -4.69 0.25 -3.92
C VAL A 30 -3.72 0.97 -4.84
N ASP A 31 -3.72 2.29 -4.79
CA ASP A 31 -2.70 3.11 -5.44
C ASP A 31 -1.51 3.32 -4.50
N VAL A 32 -0.30 3.15 -5.04
CA VAL A 32 0.95 3.36 -4.34
C VAL A 32 1.80 4.33 -5.14
N ASN A 33 2.35 5.35 -4.47
CA ASN A 33 3.32 6.23 -5.11
C ASN A 33 4.59 5.43 -5.47
N LYS A 34 5.05 5.52 -6.73
CA LYS A 34 6.19 4.76 -7.28
C LYS A 34 7.49 4.91 -6.47
N ASP A 35 7.72 6.09 -5.90
CA ASP A 35 8.94 6.36 -5.13
C ASP A 35 8.90 5.69 -3.75
N ASN A 36 7.71 5.33 -3.27
CA ASN A 36 7.53 4.66 -1.99
C ASN A 36 7.74 3.14 -2.11
N LYS A 37 8.99 2.76 -2.41
CA LYS A 37 9.42 1.35 -2.51
C LYS A 37 9.07 0.53 -1.25
N ASN A 38 9.05 1.17 -0.08
CA ASN A 38 8.66 0.53 1.18
C ASN A 38 7.18 0.15 1.20
N ALA A 39 6.29 1.04 0.73
CA ALA A 39 4.87 0.73 0.61
C ALA A 39 4.62 -0.35 -0.44
N THR A 40 5.27 -0.27 -1.62
CA THR A 40 5.16 -1.30 -2.67
C THR A 40 5.55 -2.67 -2.13
N LYS A 41 6.70 -2.77 -1.45
CA LYS A 41 7.14 -4.03 -0.82
C LYS A 41 6.17 -4.49 0.28
N PHE A 42 5.62 -3.56 1.06
CA PHE A 42 4.63 -3.90 2.08
C PHE A 42 3.38 -4.54 1.46
N TYR A 43 2.79 -3.97 0.41
CA TYR A 43 1.59 -4.52 -0.22
C TYR A 43 1.88 -5.87 -0.91
N ILE A 44 3.00 -5.99 -1.62
CA ILE A 44 3.42 -7.26 -2.24
C ILE A 44 3.56 -8.37 -1.19
N ASN A 45 4.19 -8.08 -0.05
CA ASN A 45 4.33 -9.04 1.05
C ASN A 45 2.98 -9.42 1.71
N ASN A 46 1.91 -8.66 1.44
CA ASN A 46 0.55 -8.95 1.90
C ASN A 46 -0.36 -9.48 0.76
N GLY A 47 0.23 -10.00 -0.33
CA GLY A 47 -0.50 -10.72 -1.38
C GLY A 47 -1.02 -9.86 -2.53
N PHE A 48 -0.71 -8.56 -2.54
CA PHE A 48 -0.99 -7.70 -3.70
C PHE A 48 0.05 -7.92 -4.80
N PHE A 49 -0.32 -7.55 -6.02
CA PHE A 49 0.59 -7.53 -7.17
C PHE A 49 0.34 -6.26 -7.99
N ILE A 50 1.34 -5.83 -8.74
CA ILE A 50 1.24 -4.65 -9.60
C ILE A 50 0.40 -5.02 -10.83
N VAL A 51 -0.73 -4.34 -11.01
CA VAL A 51 -1.62 -4.50 -12.18
C VAL A 51 -1.38 -3.43 -13.25
N SER A 52 -0.88 -2.26 -12.84
CA SER A 52 -0.55 -1.15 -13.71
C SER A 52 0.48 -0.26 -13.01
N GLU A 53 1.43 0.25 -13.79
CA GLU A 53 2.35 1.30 -13.36
C GLU A 53 2.31 2.40 -14.43
N THR A 54 2.09 3.64 -13.99
CA THR A 54 2.15 4.80 -14.86
C THR A 54 3.42 5.57 -14.56
N GLU A 55 4.22 5.86 -15.58
CA GLU A 55 5.39 6.75 -15.43
C GLU A 55 5.00 8.13 -14.93
N THR A 56 3.78 8.56 -15.26
CA THR A 56 3.29 9.92 -15.09
C THR A 56 3.02 10.25 -13.62
N ASP A 57 3.80 11.20 -13.09
CA ASP A 57 3.30 12.03 -12.02
C ASP A 57 2.05 12.79 -12.52
N ALA A 58 1.14 13.17 -11.61
CA ALA A 58 0.02 14.05 -11.98
C ALA A 58 0.48 15.49 -12.31
N SER A 59 1.80 15.71 -12.48
CA SER A 59 2.46 17.00 -12.70
C SER A 59 3.03 17.16 -14.12
N GLY A 60 2.99 16.10 -14.96
CA GLY A 60 3.56 16.13 -16.31
C GLY A 60 5.08 16.23 -16.35
N ARG A 61 5.81 15.61 -15.40
CA ARG A 61 7.27 15.54 -15.40
C ARG A 61 7.82 14.13 -15.20
#